data_AF-A0A8J7GDV8-F1
#
_entry.id   AF-A0A8J7GDV8-F1
#
_cell.length_a   1.000
_cell.length_b   1.000
_cell.length_c   1.000
_cell.angle_alpha   90.00
_cell.angle_beta   90.00
_cell.angle_gamma   90.00
#
_symmetry.space_group_name_H-M   'P 1'
#
loop_
_entity.id
_entity.type
_entity.pdbx_description
1 polymer ?
#
loop_
_entity_poly.entity_id
_entity_poly.type
_entity_poly.pdbx_seq_one_letter_code
_entity_poly.pdbx_strand_id
1 'polypeptide(L)'
;MDRLQWVCELYERAMFGGDTDAVAASERELDAIEADLALSRGRAAHLRVLADRRLEPAELAHFERAATLYRQLGDMPGEAEAEFWIGCYHQVCADNTALALPHLDRALSLAEGRGRT
;
A
#
# COMPACT_ATOMS: atom_id res chain seq x y z
N MET A 1 9.96 -16.49 8.17
CA MET A 1 10.96 -16.23 7.09
C MET A 1 10.72 -14.82 6.61
N ASP A 2 11.78 -14.06 6.36
CA ASP A 2 11.68 -12.71 5.82
C ASP A 2 11.16 -12.74 4.36
N ARG A 3 10.31 -11.79 3.94
CA ARG A 3 9.72 -11.79 2.59
C ARG A 3 10.78 -11.57 1.52
N LEU A 4 11.78 -10.74 1.80
CA LEU A 4 12.88 -10.50 0.87
C LEU A 4 13.75 -11.74 0.71
N GLN A 5 14.00 -12.47 1.81
CA GLN A 5 14.65 -13.78 1.73
C GLN A 5 13.85 -14.76 0.85
N TRP A 6 12.53 -14.81 0.98
CA TRP A 6 11.68 -15.67 0.14
C TRP A 6 11.75 -15.29 -1.36
N VAL A 7 11.78 -13.99 -1.69
CA VAL A 7 11.99 -13.51 -3.05
C VAL A 7 13.32 -14.02 -3.62
N CYS A 8 14.40 -14.01 -2.83
CA CYS A 8 15.69 -14.54 -3.28
C CYS A 8 15.63 -16.05 -3.58
N GLU A 9 14.93 -16.83 -2.75
CA GLU A 9 14.74 -18.27 -2.99
C GLU A 9 13.91 -18.54 -4.24
N LEU A 10 12.87 -17.74 -4.50
CA LEU A 10 12.08 -17.81 -5.72
C LEU A 10 12.92 -17.47 -6.96
N TYR A 11 13.79 -16.45 -6.86
CA TYR A 11 14.75 -16.13 -7.90
C TYR A 11 15.68 -17.31 -8.19
N GLU A 12 16.24 -17.96 -7.17
CA GLU A 12 17.13 -19.11 -7.36
C GLU A 12 16.41 -20.29 -8.02
N ARG A 13 15.18 -20.57 -7.60
CA ARG A 13 14.32 -21.61 -8.22
C ARG A 13 14.01 -21.33 -9.68
N ALA A 14 13.74 -20.08 -10.04
CA ALA A 14 13.49 -19.70 -11.42
C ALA A 14 14.77 -19.77 -12.27
N MET A 15 15.84 -19.12 -11.81
CA MET A 15 17.09 -18.96 -12.56
C MET A 15 17.87 -20.27 -12.71
N PHE A 16 17.94 -21.08 -11.65
CA PHE A 16 18.76 -22.30 -11.62
C PHE A 16 17.94 -23.59 -11.63
N GLY A 17 16.69 -23.54 -11.16
CA GLY A 17 15.80 -24.70 -11.08
C GLY A 17 14.82 -24.86 -12.26
N GLY A 18 14.69 -23.84 -13.12
CA GLY A 18 13.76 -23.86 -14.27
C GLY A 18 12.28 -23.75 -13.88
N ASP A 19 11.98 -23.36 -12.64
CA ASP A 19 10.62 -23.16 -12.14
C ASP A 19 10.06 -21.81 -12.64
N THR A 20 9.33 -21.85 -13.74
CA THR A 20 8.76 -20.63 -14.33
C THR A 20 7.65 -20.01 -13.48
N ASP A 21 6.98 -20.78 -12.63
CA ASP A 21 5.92 -20.28 -11.73
C ASP A 21 6.53 -19.45 -10.60
N ALA A 22 7.80 -19.71 -10.23
CA ALA A 22 8.53 -18.92 -9.25
C ALA A 22 8.76 -17.47 -9.70
N VAL A 23 8.73 -17.17 -11.00
CA VAL A 23 8.82 -15.78 -11.51
C VAL A 23 7.59 -14.99 -11.09
N ALA A 24 6.39 -15.47 -11.42
CA ALA A 24 5.14 -14.78 -11.07
C ALA A 24 4.94 -14.71 -9.55
N ALA A 25 5.38 -15.72 -8.79
CA ALA A 25 5.38 -15.67 -7.34
C ALA A 25 6.34 -14.59 -6.81
N SER A 26 7.53 -14.47 -7.38
CA SER A 26 8.54 -13.47 -7.00
C SER A 26 8.03 -12.05 -7.24
N GLU A 27 7.44 -11.80 -8.41
CA GLU A 27 6.85 -10.50 -8.76
C GLU A 27 5.75 -10.10 -7.78
N ARG A 28 4.83 -11.00 -7.42
CA ARG A 28 3.80 -10.72 -6.41
C ARG A 28 4.37 -10.41 -5.04
N GLU A 29 5.41 -11.11 -4.61
CA GLU A 29 6.04 -10.83 -3.31
C GLU A 29 6.78 -9.50 -3.31
N LEU A 30 7.43 -9.13 -4.42
CA LEU A 30 8.06 -7.83 -4.60
C LEU A 30 7.03 -6.69 -4.58
N ASP A 31 5.91 -6.84 -5.29
CA ASP A 31 4.80 -5.88 -5.26
C ASP A 31 4.27 -5.67 -3.84
N ALA A 32 4.20 -6.75 -3.05
CA ALA A 32 3.71 -6.68 -1.69
C ALA A 32 4.73 -6.04 -0.73
N ILE A 33 6.03 -6.29 -0.91
CA ILE A 33 7.09 -5.56 -0.21
C ILE A 33 7.03 -4.07 -0.57
N GLU A 34 6.81 -3.73 -1.84
CA GLU A 34 6.68 -2.34 -2.26
C GLU A 34 5.44 -1.67 -1.64
N ALA A 35 4.31 -2.40 -1.52
CA ALA A 35 3.10 -1.89 -0.89
C ALA A 35 3.37 -1.52 0.58
N ASP A 36 3.98 -2.42 1.33
CA ASP A 36 4.34 -2.23 2.74
C ASP A 36 5.32 -1.06 2.92
N LEU A 37 6.31 -0.95 2.03
CA LEU A 37 7.28 0.14 2.03
C LEU A 37 6.63 1.49 1.70
N ALA A 38 5.76 1.53 0.69
CA ALA A 38 5.04 2.73 0.29
C ALA A 38 4.15 3.22 1.43
N LEU A 39 3.35 2.33 2.05
CA LEU A 39 2.53 2.66 3.21
C LEU A 39 3.37 3.22 4.37
N SER A 40 4.49 2.56 4.67
CA SER A 40 5.40 2.99 5.75
C SER A 40 6.03 4.37 5.47
N ARG A 41 6.41 4.64 4.22
CA ARG A 41 6.92 5.96 3.80
C ARG A 41 5.86 7.05 3.90
N GLY A 42 4.62 6.74 3.51
CA GLY A 42 3.49 7.65 3.66
C GLY A 42 3.26 8.03 5.13
N ARG A 43 3.23 7.05 6.03
CA ARG A 43 3.10 7.32 7.49
C ARG A 43 4.24 8.17 8.02
N ALA A 44 5.49 7.88 7.61
CA ALA A 44 6.63 8.67 8.02
C ALA A 44 6.53 10.13 7.51
N ALA A 45 6.08 10.33 6.28
CA ALA A 45 5.82 11.67 5.73
C ALA A 45 4.70 12.38 6.50
N HIS A 46 3.59 11.70 6.79
CA HIS A 46 2.48 12.26 7.58
C HIS A 46 2.95 12.75 8.96
N LEU A 47 3.75 11.95 9.66
CA LEU A 47 4.33 12.33 10.96
C LEU A 47 5.22 13.58 10.84
N ARG A 48 5.95 13.75 9.74
CA ARG A 48 6.72 14.98 9.48
C ARG A 48 5.81 16.18 9.25
N VAL A 49 4.69 16.01 8.52
CA VAL A 49 3.71 17.09 8.36
C VAL A 49 3.15 17.51 9.72
N LEU A 50 2.83 16.57 10.61
CA LEU A 50 2.33 16.88 11.95
C LEU A 50 3.39 17.59 12.83
N ALA A 51 4.66 17.18 12.72
CA ALA A 51 5.76 17.75 13.50
C ALA A 51 6.17 19.15 13.00
N ASP A 52 6.38 19.29 11.69
CA ASP A 52 7.00 20.48 11.08
C ASP A 52 5.97 21.44 10.48
N ARG A 53 4.68 21.06 10.40
CA ARG A 53 3.59 21.76 9.69
C ARG A 53 3.90 22.09 8.23
N ARG A 54 4.78 21.30 7.61
CA ARG A 54 5.15 21.45 6.20
C ARG A 54 4.63 20.25 5.41
N LEU A 55 3.84 20.53 4.38
CA LEU A 55 3.37 19.51 3.44
C LEU A 55 4.56 18.82 2.76
N GLU A 56 4.47 17.49 2.67
CA GLU A 56 5.41 16.67 1.90
C GLU A 56 4.70 16.23 0.61
N PRO A 57 5.12 16.72 -0.57
CA PRO A 57 4.44 16.38 -1.84
C PRO A 57 4.35 14.87 -2.11
N ALA A 58 5.23 14.06 -1.53
CA ALA A 58 5.28 12.61 -1.69
C ALA A 58 4.31 11.85 -0.77
N GLU A 59 3.71 12.48 0.25
CA GLU A 59 2.87 11.79 1.23
C GLU A 59 1.67 11.08 0.58
N LEU A 60 0.86 11.82 -0.18
CA LEU A 60 -0.29 11.26 -0.88
C LEU A 60 0.13 10.19 -1.88
N ALA A 61 1.19 10.45 -2.66
CA ALA A 61 1.69 9.52 -3.67
C ALA A 61 2.13 8.17 -3.07
N HIS A 62 2.65 8.17 -1.84
CA HIS A 62 2.98 6.94 -1.12
C HIS A 62 1.75 6.11 -0.78
N PHE A 63 0.69 6.75 -0.28
CA PHE A 63 -0.55 6.04 0.04
C PHE A 63 -1.30 5.56 -1.22
N GLU A 64 -1.32 6.35 -2.29
CA GLU A 64 -1.90 5.96 -3.59
C GLU A 64 -1.17 4.76 -4.21
N ARG A 65 0.16 4.72 -4.10
CA ARG A 65 0.97 3.58 -4.56
C ARG A 65 0.64 2.33 -3.76
N ALA A 66 0.57 2.44 -2.43
CA ALA A 66 0.20 1.32 -1.56
C ALA A 66 -1.21 0.79 -1.89
N ALA A 67 -2.21 1.66 -2.00
CA ALA A 67 -3.58 1.27 -2.33
C ALA A 67 -3.67 0.54 -3.67
N THR A 68 -2.91 1.00 -4.67
CA THR A 68 -2.85 0.36 -6.00
C THR A 68 -2.25 -1.04 -5.92
N LEU A 69 -1.15 -1.21 -5.20
CA LEU A 69 -0.49 -2.51 -5.05
C LEU A 69 -1.35 -3.49 -4.25
N TYR A 70 -1.88 -3.09 -3.09
CA TYR A 70 -2.74 -3.95 -2.29
C TYR A 70 -3.98 -4.40 -3.07
N ARG A 71 -4.59 -3.51 -3.87
CA ARG A 71 -5.69 -3.87 -4.77
C ARG A 71 -5.29 -4.90 -5.81
N GLN A 72 -4.13 -4.73 -6.45
CA GLN A 72 -3.60 -5.68 -7.44
C GLN A 72 -3.31 -7.05 -6.83
N LEU A 73 -2.88 -7.07 -5.57
CA LEU A 73 -2.61 -8.29 -4.80
C LEU A 73 -3.87 -8.94 -4.21
N GLY A 74 -5.02 -8.24 -4.24
CA GLY A 74 -6.25 -8.68 -3.58
C GLY A 74 -6.19 -8.59 -2.04
N ASP A 75 -5.25 -7.83 -1.49
CA ASP A 75 -5.07 -7.60 -0.07
C ASP A 75 -6.05 -6.51 0.40
N MET A 76 -7.28 -6.92 0.72
CA MET A 76 -8.31 -5.99 1.17
C MET A 76 -7.96 -5.26 2.47
N PRO A 77 -7.37 -5.90 3.52
CA PRO A 77 -6.91 -5.18 4.70
C PRO A 77 -5.87 -4.09 4.39
N GLY A 78 -4.87 -4.41 3.56
CA GLY A 78 -3.87 -3.44 3.13
C GLY A 78 -4.45 -2.29 2.31
N GLU A 79 -5.37 -2.61 1.38
CA GLU A 79 -6.06 -1.58 0.58
C GLU A 79 -6.91 -0.68 1.48
N ALA A 80 -7.66 -1.25 2.43
CA ALA A 80 -8.46 -0.48 3.38
C ALA A 80 -7.61 0.51 4.17
N GLU A 81 -6.46 0.06 4.64
CA GLU A 81 -5.56 0.91 5.41
C GLU A 81 -4.96 2.03 4.55
N ALA A 82 -4.53 1.73 3.33
CA ALA A 82 -4.02 2.76 2.42
C ALA A 82 -5.09 3.81 2.07
N GLU A 83 -6.32 3.38 1.79
CA GLU A 83 -7.47 4.27 1.54
C GLU A 83 -7.79 5.14 2.76
N PHE A 84 -7.71 4.58 3.97
CA PHE A 84 -7.88 5.35 5.21
C PHE A 84 -6.84 6.49 5.29
N TRP A 85 -5.58 6.20 4.99
CA TRP A 85 -4.51 7.20 5.02
C TRP A 85 -4.64 8.27 3.92
N ILE A 86 -5.14 7.92 2.72
CA ILE A 86 -5.49 8.91 1.69
C ILE A 86 -6.59 9.85 2.21
N GLY A 87 -7.62 9.30 2.86
CA GLY A 87 -8.65 10.09 3.52
C GLY A 87 -8.09 11.03 4.59
N CYS A 88 -7.20 10.53 5.46
CA CYS A 88 -6.51 11.33 6.45
C CYS A 88 -5.66 12.46 5.83
N TYR A 89 -4.95 12.20 4.74
CA TYR A 89 -4.22 13.24 4.01
C TYR A 89 -5.17 14.36 3.56
N HIS A 90 -6.26 14.01 2.89
CA HIS A 90 -7.20 15.01 2.39
C HIS A 90 -7.85 15.79 3.52
N GLN A 91 -8.21 15.15 4.63
CA GLN A 91 -8.83 15.82 5.77
C GLN A 91 -7.85 16.67 6.58
N VAL A 92 -6.68 16.14 6.91
CA VAL A 92 -5.75 16.74 7.89
C VAL A 92 -4.76 17.68 7.21
N CYS A 93 -4.25 17.30 6.04
CA CYS A 93 -3.18 18.02 5.37
C CYS A 93 -3.71 18.99 4.31
N ALA A 94 -4.73 18.57 3.55
CA ALA A 94 -5.29 19.37 2.46
C ALA A 94 -6.56 20.18 2.86
N ASP A 95 -7.08 19.99 4.07
CA ASP A 95 -8.34 20.59 4.56
C ASP A 95 -9.51 20.43 3.56
N ASN A 96 -9.57 19.25 2.92
CA ASN A 96 -10.52 18.93 1.87
C ASN A 96 -11.36 17.69 2.23
N THR A 97 -12.38 17.92 3.05
CA THR A 97 -13.31 16.86 3.49
C THR A 97 -14.05 16.23 2.31
N ALA A 98 -14.35 16.99 1.25
CA ALA A 98 -15.05 16.48 0.08
C ALA A 98 -14.23 15.40 -0.66
N LEU A 99 -12.91 15.55 -0.72
CA LEU A 99 -12.02 14.52 -1.24
C LEU A 99 -11.74 13.41 -0.23
N ALA A 100 -11.77 13.69 1.07
CA ALA A 100 -11.52 12.67 2.10
C ALA A 100 -12.62 11.61 2.17
N LEU A 101 -13.89 12.01 2.11
CA LEU A 101 -15.04 11.13 2.36
C LEU A 101 -15.07 9.87 1.47
N PRO A 102 -14.92 9.94 0.13
CA PRO A 102 -14.93 8.74 -0.70
C PRO A 102 -13.87 7.71 -0.32
N HIS A 103 -12.69 8.15 0.11
CA HIS A 103 -11.61 7.27 0.53
C HIS A 103 -11.90 6.61 1.89
N LEU A 104 -12.44 7.37 2.84
CA LEU A 104 -12.84 6.83 4.15
C LEU A 104 -14.01 5.84 4.03
N ASP A 105 -14.98 6.12 3.15
CA ASP A 105 -16.08 5.20 2.87
C ASP A 105 -15.58 3.90 2.22
N ARG A 106 -14.62 4.02 1.29
CA ARG A 106 -13.99 2.85 0.66
C ARG A 106 -13.20 2.03 1.68
N ALA A 107 -12.40 2.68 2.52
CA ALA A 107 -11.66 2.03 3.60
C ALA A 107 -12.59 1.24 4.54
N LEU A 108 -13.71 1.85 4.94
CA LEU A 108 -14.72 1.20 5.77
C LEU A 108 -15.34 -0.02 5.06
N SER A 109 -15.77 0.14 3.82
CA SER A 109 -16.35 -0.95 3.03
C SER A 109 -15.41 -2.16 2.88
N LEU A 110 -14.12 -1.89 2.65
CA LEU A 110 -13.08 -2.94 2.56
C LEU A 110 -12.86 -3.62 3.91
N ALA A 111 -12.76 -2.86 5.00
CA ALA A 111 -12.60 -3.39 6.35
C ALA A 111 -13.80 -4.25 6.79
N GLU A 112 -15.01 -3.92 6.34
CA GLU A 112 -16.23 -4.69 6.58
C GLU A 112 -16.41 -5.86 5.59
N GLY A 113 -15.53 -6.00 4.59
CA GLY A 113 -15.59 -7.04 3.58
C GLY A 113 -16.77 -6.90 2.60
N ARG A 114 -17.31 -5.69 2.43
CA ARG A 114 -18.46 -5.36 1.56
C ARG A 114 -18.09 -5.13 0.09
N GLY A 115 -16.82 -5.30 -0.29
CA GLY A 115 -16.33 -5.21 -1.67
C GLY A 115 -16.50 -6.48 -2.53
N ARG A 116 -17.15 -7.53 -2.03
CA ARG A 116 -17.46 -8.75 -2.78
C ARG A 116 -18.90 -8.69 -3.32
N THR A 117 -19.08 -8.20 -4.54
CA THR A 117 -20.29 -8.39 -5.34
C THR A 117 -19.94 -8.86 -6.73
#